data_AF-A0A5C6VLF7-F1
#
_entry.id   AF-A0A5C6VLF7-F1
#
_cell.length_a   1.000
_cell.length_b   1.000
_cell.length_c   1.000
_cell.angle_alpha   90.00
_cell.angle_beta   90.00
_cell.angle_gamma   90.00
#
_symmetry.space_group_name_H-M   'P 1'
#
loop_
_entity.id
_entity.type
_entity.pdbx_description
1 polymer ?
#
loop_
_entity_poly.entity_id
_entity_poly.type
_entity_poly.pdbx_seq_one_letter_code
_entity_poly.pdbx_strand_id
1 'polypeptide(L)'
;MKRYSLLMLFTLLLLGIFTSGCAPREESGSQMDYEQTKKMVVDILKTDDGKKALQEVMKDEEMKQVLIMDQSIVKETIETTLTSEKGTKFWQKVFEDPKFVESFATSLKDEHEKVIKDLMKDPDYQKMLMELFQDPEMEKSMITAVKSQEFRKHLQDVIMETLSSPLYKAKIQETLLKAAEEAGQQAGGSQPAEEESGGGESGAGQEQGGEGGGS
;
A
#
# COMPACT_ATOMS: atom_id res chain seq x y z
N MET A 1 -110.33 55.37 -7.68
CA MET A 1 -109.59 54.17 -7.25
C MET A 1 -109.41 53.08 -8.34
N LYS A 2 -109.80 53.28 -9.61
CA LYS A 2 -109.62 52.26 -10.68
C LYS A 2 -108.29 52.34 -11.46
N ARG A 3 -107.51 53.43 -11.31
CA ARG A 3 -106.25 53.64 -12.04
C ARG A 3 -105.02 53.05 -11.32
N TYR A 4 -104.99 53.06 -9.99
CA TYR A 4 -103.92 52.44 -9.20
C TYR A 4 -104.03 50.90 -9.14
N SER A 5 -105.24 50.36 -9.26
CA SER A 5 -105.46 48.90 -9.30
C SER A 5 -104.91 48.25 -10.57
N LEU A 6 -104.93 48.97 -11.71
CA LEU A 6 -104.40 48.46 -12.98
C LEU A 6 -102.87 48.55 -13.02
N LEU A 7 -102.30 49.58 -12.40
CA LEU A 7 -100.85 49.81 -12.32
C LEU A 7 -100.18 48.80 -11.37
N MET A 8 -100.85 48.45 -10.25
CA MET A 8 -100.35 47.43 -9.32
C MET A 8 -100.36 46.01 -9.91
N LEU A 9 -101.38 45.68 -10.72
CA LEU A 9 -101.49 44.40 -11.42
C LEU A 9 -100.39 44.21 -12.49
N PHE A 10 -100.00 45.32 -13.15
CA PHE A 10 -98.94 45.30 -14.18
C PHE A 10 -97.54 45.12 -13.57
N THR A 11 -97.27 45.71 -12.40
CA THR A 11 -96.03 45.47 -11.64
C THR A 11 -95.94 44.05 -11.08
N LEU A 12 -97.06 43.43 -10.69
CA LEU A 12 -97.09 42.04 -10.21
C LEU A 12 -96.83 41.04 -11.35
N LEU A 13 -97.30 41.35 -12.56
CA LEU A 13 -97.09 40.53 -13.77
C LEU A 13 -95.64 40.61 -14.29
N LEU A 14 -94.98 41.77 -14.16
CA LEU A 14 -93.58 41.98 -14.55
C LEU A 14 -92.58 41.32 -13.60
N LEU A 15 -92.92 41.15 -12.32
CA LEU A 15 -92.06 40.50 -11.33
C LEU A 15 -92.05 38.96 -11.45
N GLY A 16 -93.12 38.36 -12.00
CA GLY A 16 -93.24 36.90 -12.18
C GLY A 16 -92.46 36.32 -13.35
N ILE A 17 -91.93 37.14 -14.26
CA ILE A 17 -91.20 36.68 -15.46
C ILE A 17 -89.70 36.46 -15.15
N PHE A 18 -89.18 37.02 -14.06
CA PHE A 18 -87.75 36.93 -13.70
C PHE A 18 -87.37 35.71 -12.83
N THR A 19 -88.32 34.87 -12.41
CA THR A 19 -88.03 33.77 -11.46
C THR A 19 -88.05 32.36 -12.07
N SER A 20 -88.01 32.24 -13.40
CA SER A 20 -87.99 30.93 -14.08
C SER A 20 -86.68 30.72 -14.83
N GLY A 21 -85.70 30.08 -14.17
CA GLY A 21 -84.62 29.34 -14.85
C GLY A 21 -83.18 29.67 -14.43
N CYS A 22 -82.69 29.01 -13.38
CA CYS A 22 -81.35 28.42 -13.40
C CYS A 22 -81.30 27.30 -12.35
N ALA A 23 -81.12 26.07 -12.82
CA ALA A 23 -80.88 24.89 -11.99
C ALA A 23 -79.54 25.03 -11.23
N PRO A 24 -79.32 24.31 -10.11
CA PRO A 24 -78.01 24.24 -9.49
C PRO A 24 -77.08 23.52 -10.47
N ARG A 25 -76.08 24.22 -10.99
CA ARG A 25 -74.99 23.58 -11.73
C ARG A 25 -74.11 22.91 -10.69
N GLU A 26 -74.22 21.59 -10.59
CA GLU A 26 -73.28 20.75 -9.87
C GLU A 26 -71.85 21.06 -10.31
N GLU A 27 -71.03 21.37 -9.32
CA GLU A 27 -69.59 21.53 -9.42
C GLU A 27 -68.96 20.12 -9.41
N SER A 28 -68.94 19.46 -10.58
CA SER A 28 -68.37 18.11 -10.74
C SER A 28 -67.51 17.95 -12.01
N GLY A 29 -67.06 19.06 -12.61
CA GLY A 29 -66.28 19.07 -13.86
C GLY A 29 -64.75 19.13 -13.69
N SER A 30 -64.23 19.49 -12.52
CA SER A 30 -62.78 19.74 -12.34
C SER A 30 -61.96 18.47 -12.07
N GLN A 31 -62.57 17.45 -11.45
CA GLN A 31 -61.87 16.24 -11.02
C GLN A 31 -61.83 15.15 -12.10
N MET A 32 -62.87 15.07 -12.96
CA MET A 32 -62.88 14.16 -14.12
C MET A 32 -61.92 14.61 -15.22
N ASP A 33 -61.78 15.93 -15.42
CA ASP A 33 -60.89 16.49 -16.44
C ASP A 33 -59.41 16.35 -16.06
N TYR A 34 -59.10 16.36 -14.76
CA TYR A 34 -57.73 16.15 -14.26
C TYR A 34 -57.22 14.73 -14.52
N GLU A 35 -58.01 13.69 -14.23
CA GLU A 35 -57.61 12.30 -14.50
C GLU A 35 -57.53 12.01 -16.00
N GLN A 36 -58.42 12.60 -16.80
CA GLN A 36 -58.36 12.49 -18.26
C GLN A 36 -57.14 13.22 -18.84
N THR A 37 -56.83 14.42 -18.35
CA THR A 37 -55.63 15.19 -18.75
C THR A 37 -54.36 14.47 -18.32
N LYS A 38 -54.30 13.92 -17.11
CA LYS A 38 -53.17 13.11 -16.62
C LYS A 38 -52.93 11.89 -17.50
N LYS A 39 -54.00 11.17 -17.88
CA LYS A 39 -53.90 10.03 -18.79
C LYS A 39 -53.39 10.46 -20.16
N MET A 40 -53.91 11.57 -20.69
CA MET A 40 -53.44 12.15 -21.95
C MET A 40 -51.95 12.53 -21.90
N VAL A 41 -51.48 13.18 -20.83
CA VAL A 41 -50.07 13.55 -20.66
C VAL A 41 -49.19 12.31 -20.55
N VAL A 42 -49.60 11.29 -19.79
CA VAL A 42 -48.87 10.02 -19.67
C VAL A 42 -48.79 9.30 -21.02
N ASP A 43 -49.88 9.31 -21.79
CA ASP A 43 -49.92 8.68 -23.11
C ASP A 43 -49.04 9.44 -24.10
N ILE A 44 -49.04 10.79 -24.08
CA ILE A 44 -48.11 11.63 -24.87
C ILE A 44 -46.66 11.32 -24.54
N LEU A 45 -46.29 11.22 -23.25
CA LEU A 45 -44.92 10.88 -22.85
C LEU A 45 -44.50 9.47 -23.29
N LYS A 46 -45.46 8.54 -23.40
CA LYS A 46 -45.22 7.16 -23.85
C LYS A 46 -45.17 7.02 -25.38
N THR A 47 -45.73 7.97 -26.13
CA THR A 47 -45.65 7.96 -27.59
C THR A 47 -44.21 8.07 -28.07
N ASP A 48 -43.96 7.63 -29.30
CA ASP A 48 -42.64 7.69 -29.91
C ASP A 48 -42.14 9.14 -30.04
N ASP A 49 -43.04 10.09 -30.28
CA ASP A 49 -42.70 11.51 -30.36
C ASP A 49 -42.35 12.09 -28.98
N GLY A 50 -43.07 11.71 -27.93
CA GLY A 50 -42.73 12.07 -26.55
C GLY A 50 -41.37 11.51 -26.11
N LYS A 51 -41.07 10.25 -26.44
CA LYS A 51 -39.76 9.64 -26.19
C LYS A 51 -38.65 10.32 -26.99
N LYS A 52 -38.87 10.65 -28.26
CA LYS A 52 -37.89 11.36 -29.10
C LYS A 52 -37.62 12.77 -28.56
N ALA A 53 -38.66 13.51 -28.19
CA ALA A 53 -38.51 14.84 -27.60
C ALA A 53 -37.72 14.79 -26.28
N LEU A 54 -38.01 13.81 -25.41
CA LEU A 54 -37.21 13.59 -24.19
C LEU A 54 -35.77 13.20 -24.51
N GLN A 55 -35.54 12.35 -25.51
CA GLN A 55 -34.18 12.00 -25.95
C GLN A 55 -33.40 13.19 -26.52
N GLU A 56 -34.05 14.11 -27.22
CA GLU A 56 -33.44 15.34 -27.71
C GLU A 56 -33.08 16.28 -26.57
N VAL A 57 -33.97 16.43 -25.58
CA VAL A 57 -33.70 17.21 -24.36
C VAL A 57 -32.59 16.56 -23.52
N MET A 58 -32.52 15.23 -23.42
CA MET A 58 -31.43 14.54 -22.73
C MET A 58 -30.09 14.60 -23.47
N LYS A 59 -30.10 14.93 -24.77
CA LYS A 59 -28.87 15.17 -25.55
C LYS A 59 -28.31 16.57 -25.33
N ASP A 60 -29.13 17.49 -24.81
CA ASP A 60 -28.71 18.83 -24.45
C ASP A 60 -27.68 18.80 -23.30
N GLU A 61 -26.62 19.59 -23.44
CA GLU A 61 -25.49 19.57 -22.50
C GLU A 61 -25.86 20.15 -21.13
N GLU A 62 -26.76 21.13 -21.06
CA GLU A 62 -27.22 21.69 -19.78
C GLU A 62 -28.05 20.65 -19.02
N MET A 63 -28.91 19.91 -19.74
CA MET A 63 -29.70 18.83 -19.16
C MET A 63 -28.84 17.65 -18.71
N LYS A 64 -27.81 17.26 -19.46
CA LYS A 64 -26.85 16.23 -19.03
C LYS A 64 -26.13 16.63 -17.76
N GLN A 65 -25.68 17.87 -17.66
CA GLN A 65 -25.00 18.36 -16.46
C GLN A 65 -25.92 18.28 -15.24
N VAL A 66 -27.18 18.72 -15.35
CA VAL A 66 -28.14 18.63 -14.23
C VAL A 66 -28.43 17.19 -13.82
N LEU A 67 -28.51 16.25 -14.77
CA LEU A 67 -28.73 14.82 -14.49
C LEU A 67 -27.49 14.12 -13.89
N ILE A 68 -26.29 14.51 -14.34
CA ILE A 68 -25.02 13.97 -13.84
C ILE A 68 -24.67 14.57 -12.47
N MET A 69 -25.22 15.74 -12.12
CA MET A 69 -24.96 16.42 -10.84
C MET A 69 -25.74 15.86 -9.64
N ASP A 70 -26.39 14.70 -9.74
CA ASP A 70 -26.80 13.99 -8.52
C ASP A 70 -25.55 13.44 -7.81
N GLN A 71 -24.96 14.29 -6.97
CA GLN A 71 -23.72 13.99 -6.26
C GLN A 71 -23.82 12.74 -5.40
N SER A 72 -25.02 12.38 -4.93
CA SER A 72 -25.20 11.20 -4.09
C SER A 72 -25.01 9.92 -4.91
N ILE A 73 -25.65 9.83 -6.08
CA ILE A 73 -25.55 8.68 -6.99
C ILE A 73 -24.15 8.60 -7.59
N VAL A 74 -23.55 9.74 -7.98
CA VAL A 74 -22.18 9.77 -8.51
C VAL A 74 -21.18 9.28 -7.47
N LYS A 75 -21.27 9.77 -6.23
CA LYS A 75 -20.39 9.34 -5.14
C LYS A 75 -20.54 7.85 -4.84
N GLU A 76 -21.77 7.38 -4.66
CA GLU A 76 -22.05 5.96 -4.40
C GLU A 76 -21.57 5.06 -5.54
N THR A 77 -21.74 5.50 -6.79
CA THR A 77 -21.28 4.75 -7.97
C THR A 77 -19.75 4.71 -8.02
N ILE A 78 -19.06 5.82 -7.73
CA ILE A 78 -17.59 5.86 -7.69
C ILE A 78 -17.07 4.97 -6.57
N GLU A 79 -17.61 5.11 -5.35
CA GLU A 79 -17.21 4.28 -4.20
C GLU A 79 -17.43 2.80 -4.49
N THR A 80 -18.62 2.43 -4.97
CA THR A 80 -18.95 1.03 -5.32
C THR A 80 -18.06 0.52 -6.45
N THR A 81 -17.80 1.32 -7.48
CA THR A 81 -16.98 0.89 -8.62
C THR A 81 -15.52 0.71 -8.21
N LEU A 82 -14.95 1.65 -7.45
CA LEU A 82 -13.56 1.59 -7.02
C LEU A 82 -13.30 0.50 -5.96
N THR A 83 -14.27 0.23 -5.09
CA THR A 83 -14.17 -0.82 -4.06
C THR A 83 -14.59 -2.20 -4.55
N SER A 84 -15.27 -2.29 -5.69
CA SER A 84 -15.65 -3.58 -6.29
C SER A 84 -14.44 -4.38 -6.78
N GLU A 85 -14.61 -5.69 -6.93
CA GLU A 85 -13.61 -6.55 -7.58
C GLU A 85 -13.23 -6.07 -8.99
N LYS A 86 -14.17 -5.44 -9.70
CA LYS A 86 -13.93 -4.87 -11.03
C LYS A 86 -12.98 -3.66 -10.95
N GLY A 87 -13.13 -2.83 -9.92
CA GLY A 87 -12.21 -1.74 -9.59
C GLY A 87 -10.81 -2.28 -9.25
N THR A 88 -10.72 -3.30 -8.41
CA THR A 88 -9.43 -3.95 -8.08
C THR A 88 -8.75 -4.51 -9.34
N LYS A 89 -9.48 -5.22 -10.21
CA LYS A 89 -8.95 -5.73 -11.49
C LYS A 89 -8.54 -4.62 -12.45
N PHE A 90 -9.28 -3.51 -12.48
CA PHE A 90 -8.90 -2.33 -13.25
C PHE A 90 -7.56 -1.78 -12.76
N TRP A 91 -7.41 -1.56 -11.45
CA TRP A 91 -6.15 -1.10 -10.87
C TRP A 91 -4.99 -2.06 -11.14
N GLN A 92 -5.18 -3.36 -10.94
CA GLN A 92 -4.16 -4.37 -11.27
C GLN A 92 -3.68 -4.23 -12.71
N LYS A 93 -4.59 -4.15 -13.68
CA LYS A 93 -4.24 -3.99 -15.10
C LYS A 93 -3.57 -2.65 -15.40
N VAL A 94 -3.98 -1.58 -14.74
CA VAL A 94 -3.38 -0.24 -14.93
C VAL A 94 -1.97 -0.18 -14.34
N PHE A 95 -1.70 -0.87 -13.23
CA PHE A 95 -0.36 -1.03 -12.66
C PHE A 95 0.56 -1.97 -13.48
N GLU A 96 0.04 -2.67 -14.49
CA GLU A 96 0.87 -3.37 -15.48
C GLU A 96 1.42 -2.43 -16.57
N ASP A 97 0.85 -1.23 -16.75
CA ASP A 97 1.33 -0.25 -17.73
C ASP A 97 2.55 0.52 -17.18
N PRO A 98 3.75 0.37 -17.78
CA PRO A 98 4.95 1.04 -17.30
C PRO A 98 4.85 2.56 -17.29
N LYS A 99 4.13 3.17 -18.24
CA LYS A 99 3.98 4.64 -18.29
C LYS A 99 3.12 5.16 -17.15
N PHE A 100 2.07 4.42 -16.82
CA PHE A 100 1.24 4.71 -15.67
C PHE A 100 2.05 4.56 -14.38
N VAL A 101 2.76 3.44 -14.21
CA VAL A 101 3.59 3.18 -13.03
C VAL A 101 4.68 4.23 -12.85
N GLU A 102 5.35 4.63 -13.93
CA GLU A 102 6.37 5.70 -13.90
C GLU A 102 5.77 7.02 -13.43
N SER A 103 4.64 7.42 -14.00
CA SER A 103 3.96 8.67 -13.63
C SER A 103 3.47 8.63 -12.19
N PHE A 104 2.89 7.50 -11.76
CA PHE A 104 2.41 7.28 -10.40
C PHE A 104 3.56 7.30 -9.39
N ALA A 105 4.62 6.54 -9.63
CA ALA A 105 5.80 6.50 -8.78
C ALA A 105 6.49 7.87 -8.70
N THR A 106 6.59 8.60 -9.80
CA THR A 106 7.15 9.95 -9.83
C THR A 106 6.31 10.91 -9.00
N SER A 107 4.99 10.84 -9.10
CA SER A 107 4.08 11.69 -8.31
C SER A 107 4.16 11.41 -6.80
N LEU A 108 4.45 10.17 -6.41
CA LEU A 108 4.59 9.76 -5.03
C LEU A 108 6.00 9.87 -4.48
N LYS A 109 7.00 10.18 -5.32
CA LYS A 109 8.42 10.10 -4.97
C LYS A 109 8.74 10.86 -3.68
N ASP A 110 8.31 12.11 -3.59
CA ASP A 110 8.68 12.99 -2.47
C ASP A 110 8.04 12.54 -1.15
N GLU A 111 6.76 12.17 -1.17
CA GLU A 111 6.07 11.65 0.02
C GLU A 111 6.58 10.26 0.40
N HIS A 112 6.88 9.41 -0.59
CA HIS A 112 7.45 8.09 -0.35
C HIS A 112 8.86 8.18 0.26
N GLU A 113 9.70 9.08 -0.25
CA GLU A 113 11.03 9.37 0.31
C GLU A 113 10.91 9.86 1.76
N LYS A 114 9.95 10.74 2.04
CA LYS A 114 9.68 11.22 3.40
C LYS A 114 9.26 10.09 4.33
N VAL A 115 8.34 9.22 3.89
CA VAL A 115 7.91 8.04 4.65
C VAL A 115 9.10 7.14 4.95
N ILE A 116 9.95 6.84 3.96
CA ILE A 116 11.15 6.01 4.17
C ILE A 116 12.11 6.68 5.16
N LYS A 117 12.35 7.99 5.03
CA LYS A 117 13.22 8.76 5.95
C LYS A 117 12.72 8.76 7.39
N ASP A 118 11.41 8.80 7.58
CA ASP A 118 10.82 8.76 8.91
C ASP A 118 10.79 7.34 9.47
N LEU A 119 10.52 6.32 8.62
CA LEU A 119 10.65 4.91 9.00
C LEU A 119 12.10 4.56 9.39
N MET A 120 13.13 5.12 8.76
CA MET A 120 14.51 4.90 9.19
C MET A 120 14.80 5.33 10.63
N LYS A 121 13.97 6.20 11.21
CA LYS A 121 14.08 6.63 12.62
C LYS A 121 13.18 5.80 13.55
N ASP A 122 12.29 4.99 12.98
CA ASP A 122 11.38 4.14 13.72
C ASP A 122 12.09 2.87 14.24
N PRO A 123 11.93 2.51 15.53
CA PRO A 123 12.62 1.36 16.12
C PRO A 123 12.27 0.02 15.47
N ASP A 124 11.02 -0.18 15.04
CA ASP A 124 10.59 -1.45 14.46
C ASP A 124 11.17 -1.61 13.05
N TYR A 125 11.18 -0.53 12.27
CA TYR A 125 11.83 -0.52 10.96
C TYR A 125 13.35 -0.69 11.07
N GLN A 126 14.00 -0.05 12.05
CA GLN A 126 15.41 -0.27 12.33
C GLN A 126 15.72 -1.72 12.69
N LYS A 127 14.84 -2.38 13.44
CA LYS A 127 14.99 -3.80 13.76
C LYS A 127 14.94 -4.67 12.51
N MET A 128 13.97 -4.43 11.61
CA MET A 128 13.92 -5.13 10.33
C MET A 128 15.17 -4.88 9.48
N LEU A 129 15.71 -3.66 9.48
CA LEU A 129 16.97 -3.36 8.79
C LEU A 129 18.17 -4.08 9.42
N MET A 130 18.23 -4.19 10.75
CA MET A 130 19.29 -4.93 11.42
C MET A 130 19.25 -6.42 11.08
N GLU A 131 18.07 -7.02 11.00
CA GLU A 131 17.89 -8.41 10.55
C GLU A 131 18.37 -8.58 9.10
N LEU A 132 18.09 -7.61 8.22
CA LEU A 132 18.62 -7.59 6.85
C LEU A 132 20.15 -7.49 6.81
N PHE A 133 20.77 -6.68 7.67
CA PHE A 133 22.23 -6.57 7.75
C PHE A 133 22.91 -7.84 8.30
N GLN A 134 22.18 -8.69 9.01
CA GLN A 134 22.65 -9.99 9.49
C GLN A 134 22.51 -11.10 8.44
N ASP A 135 22.02 -10.78 7.24
CA ASP A 135 21.98 -11.75 6.15
C ASP A 135 23.40 -12.22 5.76
N PRO A 136 23.62 -13.52 5.46
CA PRO A 136 24.94 -14.05 5.12
C PRO A 136 25.64 -13.34 3.95
N GLU A 137 24.90 -12.78 2.97
CA GLU A 137 25.50 -12.02 1.88
C GLU A 137 26.08 -10.69 2.38
N MET A 138 25.36 -10.01 3.28
CA MET A 138 25.82 -8.78 3.92
C MET A 138 27.01 -9.05 4.85
N GLU A 139 26.97 -10.15 5.60
CA GLU A 139 28.10 -10.59 6.42
C GLU A 139 29.35 -10.84 5.55
N LYS A 140 29.21 -11.53 4.41
CA LYS A 140 30.32 -11.77 3.48
C LYS A 140 30.91 -10.47 2.92
N SER A 141 30.06 -9.50 2.61
CA SER A 141 30.50 -8.15 2.19
C SER A 141 31.30 -7.46 3.31
N MET A 142 30.79 -7.50 4.54
CA MET A 142 31.47 -6.95 5.71
C MET A 142 32.82 -7.63 5.97
N ILE A 143 32.90 -8.97 5.92
CA ILE A 143 34.15 -9.73 6.06
C ILE A 143 35.15 -9.34 4.97
N THR A 144 34.68 -9.13 3.74
CA THR A 144 35.53 -8.70 2.64
C THR A 144 36.09 -7.30 2.90
N ALA A 145 35.27 -6.38 3.42
CA ALA A 145 35.71 -5.05 3.84
C ALA A 145 36.72 -5.11 4.99
N VAL A 146 36.53 -5.97 5.99
CA VAL A 146 37.50 -6.18 7.09
C VAL A 146 38.81 -6.78 6.59
N LYS A 147 38.78 -7.58 5.52
CA LYS A 147 39.98 -8.16 4.90
C LYS A 147 40.67 -7.23 3.90
N SER A 148 40.09 -6.06 3.62
CA SER A 148 40.64 -5.05 2.71
C SER A 148 42.01 -4.54 3.17
N GLN A 149 42.80 -4.01 2.24
CA GLN A 149 44.12 -3.47 2.57
C GLN A 149 44.03 -2.24 3.47
N GLU A 150 42.98 -1.45 3.31
CA GLU A 150 42.65 -0.28 4.10
C GLU A 150 42.42 -0.66 5.56
N PHE A 151 41.57 -1.67 5.81
CA PHE A 151 41.30 -2.13 7.17
C PHE A 151 42.50 -2.86 7.78
N ARG A 152 43.29 -3.59 6.98
CA ARG A 152 44.54 -4.24 7.46
C ARG A 152 45.55 -3.25 8.02
N LYS A 153 45.69 -2.06 7.42
CA LYS A 153 46.57 -1.01 7.96
C LYS A 153 46.10 -0.56 9.34
N HIS A 154 44.81 -0.26 9.47
CA HIS A 154 44.24 0.10 10.77
C HIS A 154 44.39 -1.03 11.79
N LEU A 155 44.18 -2.28 11.37
CA LEU A 155 44.38 -3.45 12.22
C LEU A 155 45.85 -3.60 12.66
N GLN A 156 46.80 -3.35 11.76
CA GLN A 156 48.23 -3.35 12.07
C GLN A 156 48.55 -2.28 13.12
N ASP A 157 48.03 -1.07 12.97
CA ASP A 157 48.24 0.01 13.94
C ASP A 157 47.69 -0.35 15.32
N VAL A 158 46.46 -0.87 15.39
CA VAL A 158 45.84 -1.34 16.64
C VAL A 158 46.64 -2.47 17.29
N ILE A 159 47.16 -3.42 16.49
CA ILE A 159 48.03 -4.49 16.99
C ILE A 159 49.34 -3.90 17.54
N MET A 160 49.97 -2.97 16.83
CA MET A 160 51.21 -2.33 17.26
C MET A 160 51.02 -1.51 18.55
N GLU A 161 49.90 -0.79 18.68
CA GLU A 161 49.52 -0.09 19.90
C GLU A 161 49.27 -1.06 21.06
N THR A 162 48.54 -2.15 20.80
CA THR A 162 48.26 -3.18 21.81
C THR A 162 49.53 -3.84 22.31
N LEU A 163 50.44 -4.24 21.41
CA LEU A 163 51.75 -4.80 21.77
C LEU A 163 52.65 -3.78 22.47
N SER A 164 52.46 -2.49 22.17
CA SER A 164 53.20 -1.40 22.82
C SER A 164 52.67 -1.05 24.21
N SER A 165 51.49 -1.54 24.58
CA SER A 165 50.89 -1.33 25.90
C SER A 165 51.77 -1.91 27.01
N PRO A 166 52.03 -1.17 28.10
CA PRO A 166 52.83 -1.65 29.24
C PRO A 166 52.35 -3.00 29.78
N LEU A 167 51.03 -3.25 29.79
CA LEU A 167 50.47 -4.53 30.25
C LEU A 167 50.86 -5.70 29.34
N TYR A 168 50.78 -5.50 28.02
CA TYR A 168 51.17 -6.54 27.06
C TYR A 168 52.68 -6.72 27.01
N LYS A 169 53.48 -5.65 27.09
CA LYS A 169 54.94 -5.74 27.21
C LYS A 169 55.35 -6.57 28.43
N ALA A 170 54.75 -6.29 29.59
CA ALA A 170 55.01 -7.06 30.81
C ALA A 170 54.63 -8.54 30.64
N LYS A 171 53.47 -8.82 30.03
CA LYS A 171 53.00 -10.19 29.78
C LYS A 171 53.89 -10.95 28.78
N ILE A 172 54.37 -10.27 27.74
CA ILE A 172 55.34 -10.83 26.79
C ILE A 172 56.66 -11.12 27.50
N GLN A 173 57.17 -10.20 28.32
CA GLN A 173 58.39 -10.40 29.11
C GLN A 173 58.25 -11.57 30.08
N GLU A 174 57.14 -11.67 30.81
CA GLU A 174 56.85 -12.79 31.71
C GLU A 174 56.80 -14.12 30.95
N THR A 175 56.16 -14.14 29.79
CA THR A 175 56.06 -15.35 28.95
C THR A 175 57.43 -15.76 28.41
N LEU A 176 58.26 -14.81 27.99
CA LEU A 176 59.63 -15.06 27.54
C LEU A 176 60.53 -15.58 28.67
N LEU A 177 60.36 -15.05 29.89
CA LEU A 177 61.09 -15.53 31.07
C LEU A 177 60.70 -16.96 31.42
N LYS A 178 59.39 -17.29 31.42
CA LYS A 178 58.92 -18.67 31.64
C LYS A 178 59.44 -19.63 30.57
N ALA A 179 59.39 -19.25 29.30
CA ALA A 179 59.92 -20.08 28.22
C ALA A 179 61.43 -20.31 28.35
N ALA A 180 62.19 -19.31 28.82
CA ALA A 180 63.61 -19.45 29.09
C ALA A 180 63.90 -20.36 30.30
N GLU A 181 63.08 -20.29 31.36
CA GLU A 181 63.16 -21.21 32.50
C GLU A 181 62.84 -22.65 32.09
N GLU A 182 61.81 -22.87 31.28
CA GLU A 182 61.44 -24.19 30.76
C GLU A 182 62.51 -24.76 29.82
N ALA A 183 63.06 -23.94 28.91
CA ALA A 183 64.16 -24.35 28.03
C ALA A 183 65.46 -24.63 28.82
N GLY A 184 65.72 -23.85 29.89
CA GLY A 184 66.83 -24.07 30.81
C GLY A 184 66.67 -25.35 31.65
N GLN A 185 65.44 -25.67 32.06
CA GLN A 185 65.11 -26.93 32.74
C GLN A 185 65.22 -28.14 31.81
N GLN A 186 64.88 -27.99 30.52
CA GLN A 186 65.10 -29.02 29.50
C GLN A 186 66.60 -29.22 29.15
N ALA A 187 67.42 -28.16 29.21
CA ALA A 187 68.87 -28.25 29.01
C ALA A 187 69.65 -28.71 30.27
N GLY A 188 69.06 -28.60 31.46
CA GLY A 188 69.66 -29.01 32.74
C GLY A 188 69.40 -30.46 33.16
N GLY A 189 68.54 -31.19 32.45
CA GLY A 189 68.21 -32.59 32.69
C GLY A 189 69.17 -33.58 32.03
N SER A 190 70.48 -33.43 32.24
CA SER A 190 71.44 -34.50 31.92
C SER A 190 71.42 -35.52 33.06
N GLN A 191 70.62 -36.59 32.91
CA GLN A 191 70.88 -37.83 33.65
C GLN A 191 72.02 -38.61 32.97
N PRO A 192 72.83 -39.35 33.75
CA PRO A 192 74.09 -39.90 33.30
C PRO A 192 73.90 -41.03 32.29
N ALA A 193 74.83 -41.12 31.36
CA ALA A 193 75.07 -42.32 30.59
C ALA A 193 75.43 -43.48 31.55
N GLU A 194 74.54 -44.45 31.67
CA GLU A 194 74.91 -45.81 32.06
C GLU A 194 75.18 -46.61 30.78
N GLU A 195 76.43 -47.04 30.65
CA GLU A 195 76.81 -48.15 29.79
C GLU A 195 76.06 -49.41 30.23
N GLU A 196 75.25 -49.99 29.35
CA GLU A 196 75.02 -51.43 29.37
C GLU A 196 75.18 -52.00 27.95
N SER A 197 76.33 -52.64 27.80
CA SER A 197 76.67 -53.61 26.77
C SER A 197 75.61 -54.72 26.68
N GLY A 198 75.08 -55.02 25.48
CA GLY A 198 74.23 -56.20 25.32
C GLY A 198 73.54 -56.40 23.98
N GLY A 199 74.30 -56.80 22.96
CA GLY A 199 73.99 -57.88 22.02
C GLY A 199 72.63 -57.98 21.28
N GLY A 200 72.74 -57.95 19.93
CA GLY A 200 71.91 -58.74 18.99
C GLY A 200 70.47 -58.25 18.80
N GLU A 201 69.78 -58.46 17.68
CA GLU A 201 70.03 -59.10 16.41
C GLU A 201 68.87 -58.66 15.50
N SER A 202 69.11 -58.64 14.18
CA SER A 202 68.19 -58.98 13.08
C SER A 202 66.69 -58.56 13.13
N GLY A 203 66.25 -57.88 12.07
CA GLY A 203 64.82 -57.79 11.76
C GLY A 203 64.48 -56.88 10.58
N ALA A 204 64.67 -57.40 9.37
CA ALA A 204 64.26 -56.78 8.11
C ALA A 204 62.73 -56.77 7.89
N GLY A 205 62.26 -55.86 7.01
CA GLY A 205 60.91 -55.86 6.42
C GLY A 205 60.41 -54.42 6.22
N GLN A 206 60.67 -53.72 5.12
CA GLN A 206 60.16 -53.88 3.74
C GLN A 206 58.68 -53.49 3.56
N GLU A 207 58.48 -52.52 2.66
CA GLU A 207 57.27 -52.21 1.85
C GLU A 207 56.01 -51.74 2.61
N GLN A 208 55.07 -50.97 2.03
CA GLN A 208 54.80 -50.55 0.66
C GLN A 208 53.92 -49.28 0.71
N GLY A 209 53.86 -48.56 -0.41
CA GLY A 209 53.11 -47.32 -0.58
C GLY A 209 51.59 -47.44 -0.63
N GLY A 210 50.95 -46.33 -1.00
CA GLY A 210 49.50 -46.23 -1.15
C GLY A 210 49.07 -44.83 -1.54
N GLU A 211 49.07 -44.60 -2.85
CA GLU A 211 48.54 -43.45 -3.59
C GLU A 211 47.01 -43.37 -3.52
N GLY A 212 46.46 -42.19 -3.82
CA GLY A 212 45.03 -41.93 -4.09
C GLY A 212 44.49 -40.84 -3.17
N GLY A 213 43.86 -39.76 -3.61
CA GLY A 213 43.05 -39.42 -4.79
C GLY A 213 42.06 -38.38 -4.22
N GLY A 214 41.61 -37.33 -4.87
CA GLY A 214 41.23 -37.11 -6.24
C GLY A 214 40.43 -35.80 -6.25
N SER A 215 40.43 -35.15 -7.41
CA SER A 215 39.65 -33.95 -7.70
C SER A 215 38.14 -34.17 -7.62
#